data_AF-A0A382A773-F1
#
_entry.id   AF-A0A382A773-F1
#
_cell.length_a   1.000
_cell.length_b   1.000
_cell.length_c   1.000
_cell.angle_alpha   90.00
_cell.angle_beta   90.00
_cell.angle_gamma   90.00
#
_symmetry.space_group_name_H-M   'P 1'
#
loop_
_entity.id
_entity.type
_entity.pdbx_description
1 polymer ?
#
loop_
_entity_poly.entity_id
_entity_poly.type
_entity_poly.pdbx_seq_one_letter_code
_entity_poly.pdbx_strand_id
1 'polypeptide(L)'
;MLPMDHPIAQENIRRHISPAQIYDDLFDEEELDDIWKSAFDARNNVRRNRNGTVLMVGPDSGFDEIYERYKFKIDKMVGEEHATKTPSIGGNWFITPQQYGLHNDSIRSEVFEQTLKQIPLNHPQRQYTVWKNLIIPLWIGTHLDYEDGGQICWFEQRHIDWACVYNAGEKTENIASVYDICTDYTELQFYDKFGKAIPKEKNNKKFNLACWEEYMNTPYERLQGLTTEHIWNWVPGTPMTFDAVQLHNTNEGSRHRRIKTWNSKMGLLLTFLIELDEDLLGEWRIFQSKLKETDGLESYN
;
A
#
# COMPACT_ATOMS: atom_id res chain seq x y z
N MET A 1 14.27 7.06 -5.89
CA MET A 1 12.99 7.08 -6.63
C MET A 1 12.70 8.46 -7.20
N LEU A 2 11.97 8.54 -8.30
CA LEU A 2 11.37 9.78 -8.81
C LEU A 2 10.23 10.24 -7.86
N PRO A 3 10.01 11.55 -7.65
CA PRO A 3 8.88 12.04 -6.85
C PRO A 3 7.52 11.54 -7.38
N MET A 4 6.57 11.25 -6.49
CA MET A 4 5.25 10.70 -6.85
C MET A 4 4.40 11.67 -7.66
N ASP A 5 4.56 12.96 -7.42
CA ASP A 5 3.86 14.06 -8.08
C ASP A 5 4.52 14.47 -9.41
N HIS A 6 5.63 13.84 -9.80
CA HIS A 6 6.25 14.09 -11.09
C HIS A 6 5.42 13.44 -12.22
N PRO A 7 5.09 14.15 -13.32
CA PRO A 7 4.25 13.61 -14.39
C PRO A 7 4.74 12.28 -14.99
N ILE A 8 6.05 12.13 -15.19
CA ILE A 8 6.67 10.86 -15.64
C ILE A 8 6.42 9.73 -14.64
N ALA A 9 6.49 10.01 -13.33
CA ALA A 9 6.23 8.99 -12.33
C ALA A 9 4.76 8.57 -12.34
N GLN A 10 3.85 9.56 -12.38
CA GLN A 10 2.41 9.31 -12.40
C GLN A 10 2.01 8.48 -13.62
N GLU A 11 2.54 8.82 -14.80
CA GLU A 11 2.28 8.08 -16.03
C GLU A 11 2.85 6.66 -15.97
N ASN A 12 4.06 6.47 -15.46
CA ASN A 12 4.65 5.14 -15.29
C ASN A 12 3.79 4.27 -14.37
N ILE A 13 3.40 4.79 -13.20
CA ILE A 13 2.52 4.08 -12.27
C ILE A 13 1.20 3.72 -12.96
N ARG A 14 0.59 4.68 -13.68
CA ARG A 14 -0.69 4.48 -14.37
C ARG A 14 -0.65 3.33 -15.37
N ARG A 15 0.46 3.17 -16.11
CA ARG A 15 0.64 2.09 -17.10
C ARG A 15 0.75 0.70 -16.48
N HIS A 16 1.22 0.63 -15.23
CA HIS A 16 1.51 -0.62 -14.51
C HIS A 16 0.49 -0.97 -13.42
N ILE A 17 -0.63 -0.24 -13.38
CA ILE A 17 -1.79 -0.56 -12.54
C ILE A 17 -2.38 -1.91 -12.96
N SER A 18 -2.76 -2.72 -11.97
CA SER A 18 -3.45 -3.97 -12.21
C SER A 18 -4.53 -4.23 -11.16
N PRO A 19 -5.49 -5.13 -11.44
CA PRO A 19 -6.39 -5.63 -10.41
C PRO A 19 -5.61 -6.21 -9.22
N ALA A 20 -6.18 -6.10 -8.03
CA ALA A 20 -5.68 -6.83 -6.88
C ALA A 20 -5.85 -8.33 -7.12
N GLN A 21 -4.91 -9.14 -6.62
CA GLN A 21 -4.97 -10.60 -6.73
C GLN A 21 -4.79 -11.26 -5.38
N ILE A 22 -5.40 -12.43 -5.21
CA ILE A 22 -5.27 -13.29 -4.04
C ILE A 22 -4.71 -14.63 -4.47
N TYR A 23 -3.87 -15.22 -3.63
CA TYR A 23 -3.19 -16.47 -3.91
C TYR A 23 -3.42 -17.44 -2.77
N ASP A 24 -3.84 -18.65 -3.10
CA ASP A 24 -4.07 -19.72 -2.15
C ASP A 24 -2.87 -20.67 -2.11
N ASP A 25 -2.57 -21.20 -0.92
CA ASP A 25 -1.65 -22.32 -0.68
C ASP A 25 -0.24 -22.16 -1.26
N LEU A 26 0.30 -20.93 -1.29
CA LEU A 26 1.66 -20.68 -1.78
C LEU A 26 2.74 -20.94 -0.73
N PHE A 27 2.45 -20.67 0.54
CA PHE A 27 3.38 -20.87 1.65
C PHE A 27 2.90 -22.01 2.54
N ASP A 28 3.80 -22.90 2.93
CA ASP A 28 3.50 -23.92 3.92
C ASP A 28 3.65 -23.37 5.36
N GLU A 29 3.28 -24.17 6.35
CA GLU A 29 3.31 -23.78 7.76
C GLU A 29 4.73 -23.45 8.26
N GLU A 30 5.76 -24.16 7.77
CA GLU A 30 7.15 -23.92 8.19
C GLU A 30 7.66 -22.59 7.63
N GLU A 31 7.32 -22.29 6.37
CA GLU A 31 7.67 -21.02 5.73
C GLU A 31 6.93 -19.85 6.37
N LEU A 32 5.65 -20.00 6.70
CA LEU A 32 4.88 -18.96 7.40
C LEU A 32 5.44 -18.69 8.79
N ASP A 33 5.83 -19.73 9.53
CA ASP A 33 6.48 -19.61 10.84
C ASP A 33 7.85 -18.93 10.73
N ASP A 34 8.64 -19.22 9.71
CA ASP A 34 9.91 -18.53 9.44
C ASP A 34 9.71 -17.04 9.14
N ILE A 35 8.77 -16.70 8.24
CA ILE A 35 8.42 -15.30 7.92
C ILE A 35 7.86 -14.56 9.15
N TRP A 36 7.11 -15.25 10.00
CA TRP A 36 6.61 -14.71 11.26
C TRP A 36 7.76 -14.44 12.24
N LYS A 37 8.68 -15.39 12.43
CA LYS A 37 9.84 -15.24 13.32
C LYS A 37 10.77 -14.12 12.90
N SER A 38 10.94 -13.89 11.59
CA SER A 38 11.81 -12.82 11.08
C SER A 38 11.34 -11.41 11.49
N ALA A 39 10.05 -11.24 11.84
CA ALA A 39 9.54 -9.99 12.39
C ALA A 39 10.24 -9.57 13.69
N PHE A 40 10.73 -10.54 14.46
CA PHE A 40 11.36 -10.34 15.76
C PHE A 40 12.90 -10.36 15.71
N ASP A 41 13.48 -10.25 14.51
CA ASP A 41 14.91 -10.03 14.33
C ASP A 41 15.36 -8.74 15.05
N ALA A 42 16.54 -8.78 15.68
CA ALA A 42 17.11 -7.66 16.41
C ALA A 42 17.38 -6.41 15.54
N ARG A 43 17.42 -6.56 14.21
CA ARG A 43 17.54 -5.46 13.25
C ARG A 43 16.27 -4.62 13.13
N ASN A 44 15.11 -5.17 13.50
CA ASN A 44 13.84 -4.47 13.41
C ASN A 44 13.63 -3.55 14.62
N ASN A 45 13.24 -2.29 14.35
CA ASN A 45 12.76 -1.41 15.41
C ASN A 45 11.25 -1.58 15.59
N VAL A 46 10.78 -1.45 16.83
CA VAL A 46 9.36 -1.54 17.15
C VAL A 46 8.75 -0.15 17.23
N ARG A 47 7.89 0.20 16.28
CA ARG A 47 7.05 1.41 16.30
C ARG A 47 5.67 1.08 16.85
N ARG A 48 5.25 1.79 17.89
CA ARG A 48 3.93 1.63 18.51
C ARG A 48 3.05 2.83 18.17
N ASN A 49 1.97 2.60 17.43
CA ASN A 49 1.03 3.65 17.07
C ASN A 49 -0.07 3.78 18.13
N ARG A 50 -0.66 4.98 18.22
CA ARG A 50 -1.72 5.28 19.20
C ARG A 50 -3.02 4.47 18.99
N ASN A 51 -3.26 3.98 17.78
CA ASN A 51 -4.38 3.11 17.43
C ASN A 51 -4.13 1.63 17.81
N GLY A 52 -3.03 1.32 18.49
CA GLY A 52 -2.68 -0.05 18.89
C GLY A 52 -1.94 -0.85 17.82
N THR A 53 -1.75 -0.32 16.61
CA THR A 53 -0.91 -0.98 15.61
C THR A 53 0.56 -0.98 16.07
N VAL A 54 1.19 -2.14 16.02
CA VAL A 54 2.63 -2.31 16.23
C VAL A 54 3.26 -2.64 14.90
N LEU A 55 4.31 -1.91 14.53
CA LEU A 55 5.05 -2.12 13.30
C LEU A 55 6.49 -2.49 13.66
N MET A 56 6.99 -3.55 13.05
CA MET A 56 8.38 -3.98 13.17
C MET A 56 9.06 -3.65 11.84
N VAL A 57 9.94 -2.64 11.88
CA VAL A 57 10.61 -2.09 10.70
C VAL A 57 11.85 -1.32 11.12
N GLY A 58 12.89 -1.34 10.31
CA GLY A 58 14.16 -0.64 10.51
C GLY A 58 14.84 -0.38 9.16
N PRO A 59 15.92 0.43 9.15
CA PRO A 59 16.67 0.71 7.92
C PRO A 59 17.30 -0.54 7.31
N ASP A 60 17.67 -1.51 8.15
CA ASP A 60 18.29 -2.78 7.77
C ASP A 60 17.36 -3.98 8.05
N SER A 61 16.04 -3.74 8.01
CA SER A 61 15.05 -4.82 8.09
C SER A 61 15.29 -5.83 6.98
N GLY A 62 15.22 -7.12 7.32
CA GLY A 62 15.62 -8.21 6.43
C GLY A 62 14.65 -8.52 5.28
N PHE A 63 14.02 -7.50 4.67
CA PHE A 63 13.01 -7.69 3.62
C PHE A 63 13.62 -8.24 2.32
N ASP A 64 14.82 -7.78 1.96
CA ASP A 64 15.56 -8.29 0.81
C ASP A 64 15.89 -9.78 1.01
N GLU A 65 16.29 -10.20 2.21
CA GLU A 65 16.57 -11.60 2.51
C GLU A 65 15.31 -12.48 2.50
N ILE A 66 14.17 -11.95 2.95
CA ILE A 66 12.88 -12.64 2.82
C ILE A 66 12.50 -12.79 1.36
N TYR A 67 12.67 -11.73 0.56
CA TYR A 67 12.43 -11.79 -0.87
C TYR A 67 13.32 -12.83 -1.54
N GLU A 68 14.64 -12.79 -1.32
CA GLU A 68 15.58 -13.74 -1.93
C GLU A 68 15.31 -15.19 -1.52
N ARG A 69 14.96 -15.43 -0.25
CA ARG A 69 14.62 -16.77 0.25
C ARG A 69 13.38 -17.34 -0.43
N TYR A 70 12.36 -16.52 -0.62
CA TYR A 70 11.07 -16.94 -1.18
C TYR A 70 10.85 -16.43 -2.62
N LYS A 71 11.93 -16.11 -3.31
CA LYS A 71 11.94 -15.37 -4.58
C LYS A 71 11.03 -15.98 -5.62
N PHE A 72 11.14 -17.29 -5.83
CA PHE A 72 10.32 -18.00 -6.81
C PHE A 72 8.81 -17.92 -6.55
N LYS A 73 8.38 -17.88 -5.28
CA LYS A 73 6.97 -17.75 -4.91
C LYS A 73 6.51 -16.31 -5.06
N ILE A 74 7.34 -15.36 -4.62
CA ILE A 74 7.04 -13.92 -4.70
C ILE A 74 6.99 -13.43 -6.14
N ASP A 75 7.94 -13.85 -6.98
CA ASP A 75 8.00 -13.47 -8.41
C ASP A 75 6.76 -13.95 -9.18
N LYS A 76 6.17 -15.09 -8.79
CA LYS A 76 4.88 -15.55 -9.35
C LYS A 76 3.70 -14.66 -8.99
N MET A 77 3.74 -14.00 -7.83
CA MET A 77 2.65 -13.16 -7.35
C MET A 77 2.77 -11.71 -7.84
N VAL A 78 4.00 -11.20 -7.91
CA VAL A 78 4.28 -9.79 -8.23
C VAL A 78 4.59 -9.60 -9.72
N GLY A 79 5.18 -10.60 -10.37
CA GLY A 79 5.66 -10.54 -11.75
C GLY A 79 7.19 -10.45 -11.80
N GLU A 80 7.82 -11.55 -12.22
CA GLU A 80 9.29 -11.70 -12.26
C GLU A 80 9.99 -10.57 -13.04
N GLU A 81 9.40 -10.14 -14.16
CA GLU A 81 9.97 -9.16 -15.09
C GLU A 81 10.25 -7.79 -14.45
N HIS A 82 9.50 -7.45 -13.39
CA HIS A 82 9.60 -6.21 -12.66
C HIS A 82 10.15 -6.42 -11.25
N ALA A 83 9.73 -7.48 -10.55
CA ALA A 83 10.18 -7.77 -9.18
C ALA A 83 11.70 -7.94 -9.11
N THR A 84 12.32 -8.63 -10.08
CA THR A 84 13.78 -8.81 -10.17
C THR A 84 14.57 -7.51 -10.38
N LYS A 85 13.92 -6.45 -10.87
CA LYS A 85 14.55 -5.15 -11.15
C LYS A 85 14.41 -4.17 -10.00
N THR A 86 13.60 -4.49 -8.98
CA THR A 86 13.47 -3.62 -7.81
C THR A 86 14.84 -3.50 -7.12
N PRO A 87 15.35 -2.28 -6.87
CA PRO A 87 16.69 -2.11 -6.33
C PRO A 87 16.78 -2.48 -4.85
N SER A 88 15.65 -2.48 -4.15
CA SER A 88 15.47 -2.97 -2.79
C SER A 88 13.99 -3.25 -2.53
N ILE A 89 13.71 -4.06 -1.52
CA ILE A 89 12.37 -4.38 -1.04
C ILE A 89 12.06 -3.54 0.19
N GLY A 90 11.01 -2.72 0.09
CA GLY A 90 10.46 -2.01 1.24
C GLY A 90 9.47 -2.88 2.00
N GLY A 91 9.00 -2.42 3.16
CA GLY A 91 7.94 -3.14 3.86
C GLY A 91 7.80 -2.82 5.33
N ASN A 92 6.96 -3.61 5.98
CA ASN A 92 6.87 -3.72 7.43
C ASN A 92 6.20 -5.04 7.81
N TRP A 93 6.63 -5.62 8.93
CA TRP A 93 5.74 -6.52 9.65
C TRP A 93 4.83 -5.69 10.55
N PHE A 94 3.59 -6.12 10.70
CA PHE A 94 2.62 -5.39 11.49
C PHE A 94 1.76 -6.31 12.33
N ILE A 95 1.34 -5.82 13.50
CA ILE A 95 0.28 -6.40 14.31
C ILE A 95 -0.76 -5.29 14.50
N THR A 96 -2.02 -5.55 14.14
CA THR A 96 -3.11 -4.59 14.36
C THR A 96 -4.25 -5.23 15.14
N PRO A 97 -4.75 -4.58 16.21
CA PRO A 97 -5.97 -4.99 16.91
C PRO A 97 -7.24 -4.34 16.34
N GLN A 98 -7.09 -3.43 15.38
CA GLN A 98 -8.17 -2.58 14.85
C GLN A 98 -8.21 -2.58 13.32
N GLN A 99 -9.31 -2.04 12.77
CA GLN A 99 -9.44 -1.76 11.35
C GLN A 99 -8.26 -0.90 10.86
N TYR A 100 -7.71 -1.24 9.71
CA TYR A 100 -6.96 -0.26 8.94
C TYR A 100 -7.97 0.73 8.38
N GLY A 101 -7.77 2.01 8.69
CA GLY A 101 -8.58 3.07 8.09
C GLY A 101 -8.45 3.04 6.56
N LEU A 102 -9.37 3.70 5.87
CA LEU A 102 -9.30 3.83 4.42
C LEU A 102 -8.05 4.64 4.02
N HIS A 103 -7.11 4.01 3.30
CA HIS A 103 -5.81 4.59 2.91
C HIS A 103 -5.27 3.93 1.64
N ASN A 104 -4.14 4.43 1.15
CA ASN A 104 -3.24 3.74 0.23
C ASN A 104 -1.86 3.57 0.88
N ASP A 105 -1.05 2.67 0.34
CA ASP A 105 0.28 2.33 0.86
C ASP A 105 1.39 2.78 -0.10
N SER A 106 1.24 3.98 -0.66
CA SER A 106 2.31 4.61 -1.44
C SER A 106 3.38 5.19 -0.51
N ILE A 107 4.36 5.90 -1.05
CA ILE A 107 5.39 6.54 -0.23
C ILE A 107 4.84 7.81 0.42
N ARG A 108 5.21 8.05 1.69
CA ARG A 108 4.95 9.31 2.39
C ARG A 108 5.90 10.39 1.89
N SER A 109 5.38 11.60 1.67
CA SER A 109 6.19 12.75 1.24
C SER A 109 7.34 13.02 2.20
N GLU A 110 7.15 12.92 3.52
CA GLU A 110 8.19 13.18 4.51
C GLU A 110 9.31 12.13 4.47
N VAL A 111 8.97 10.88 4.19
CA VAL A 111 9.97 9.82 4.00
C VAL A 111 10.80 10.12 2.76
N PHE A 112 10.14 10.53 1.67
CA PHE A 112 10.82 10.97 0.46
C PHE A 112 11.70 12.19 0.71
N GLU A 113 11.24 13.18 1.45
CA GLU A 113 12.00 14.39 1.77
C GLU A 113 13.25 14.09 2.60
N GLN A 114 13.13 13.23 3.61
CA GLN A 114 14.24 12.92 4.51
C GLN A 114 15.30 12.01 3.87
N THR A 115 14.91 11.15 2.93
CA THR A 115 15.80 10.11 2.37
C THR A 115 16.24 10.41 0.95
N LEU A 116 15.36 10.97 0.11
CA LEU A 116 15.57 11.10 -1.32
C LEU A 116 15.71 12.55 -1.77
N LYS A 117 15.28 13.58 -1.02
CA LYS A 117 15.50 15.00 -1.43
C LYS A 117 16.99 15.34 -1.56
N GLN A 118 17.83 14.72 -0.72
CA GLN A 118 19.29 14.90 -0.75
C GLN A 118 19.96 14.13 -1.90
N ILE A 119 19.28 13.14 -2.47
CA ILE A 119 19.80 12.40 -3.62
C ILE A 119 19.58 13.26 -4.87
N PRO A 120 20.62 13.55 -5.66
CA PRO A 120 20.46 14.35 -6.88
C PRO A 120 19.39 13.78 -7.83
N LEU A 121 18.69 14.65 -8.57
CA LEU A 121 17.73 14.22 -9.60
C LEU A 121 18.42 13.42 -10.73
N ASN A 122 19.73 13.54 -10.91
CA ASN A 122 20.48 12.74 -11.88
C ASN A 122 20.97 11.37 -11.36
N HIS A 123 20.65 11.00 -10.12
CA HIS A 123 21.10 9.74 -9.53
C HIS A 123 20.41 8.52 -10.16
N PRO A 124 21.08 7.36 -10.33
CA PRO A 124 20.49 6.17 -10.95
C PRO A 124 19.18 5.70 -10.30
N GLN A 125 19.04 5.82 -8.97
CA GLN A 125 17.79 5.48 -8.28
C GLN A 125 16.58 6.35 -8.66
N ARG A 126 16.75 7.43 -9.43
CA ARG A 126 15.66 8.27 -9.92
C ARG A 126 14.92 7.67 -11.12
N GLN A 127 15.36 6.50 -11.62
CA GLN A 127 14.65 5.74 -12.64
C GLN A 127 13.58 4.79 -12.08
N TYR A 128 13.30 4.84 -10.78
CA TYR A 128 12.31 3.95 -10.14
C TYR A 128 11.18 4.74 -9.49
N THR A 129 9.97 4.16 -9.51
CA THR A 129 8.76 4.65 -8.85
C THR A 129 8.15 3.56 -7.98
N VAL A 130 7.28 3.93 -7.04
CA VAL A 130 6.47 2.95 -6.31
C VAL A 130 5.59 2.17 -7.27
N TRP A 131 5.25 0.92 -6.95
CA TRP A 131 4.46 0.09 -7.86
C TRP A 131 3.49 -0.85 -7.17
N LYS A 132 4.01 -1.97 -6.64
CA LYS A 132 3.20 -3.09 -6.17
C LYS A 132 3.50 -3.37 -4.71
N ASN A 133 2.45 -3.74 -3.99
CA ASN A 133 2.56 -4.25 -2.66
C ASN A 133 2.11 -5.71 -2.62
N LEU A 134 2.72 -6.48 -1.72
CA LEU A 134 2.35 -7.84 -1.37
C LEU A 134 2.08 -7.87 0.12
N ILE A 135 0.86 -8.25 0.52
CA ILE A 135 0.55 -8.58 1.91
C ILE A 135 0.54 -10.10 2.06
N ILE A 136 1.27 -10.60 3.04
CA ILE A 136 1.20 -12.00 3.48
C ILE A 136 0.58 -12.00 4.88
N PRO A 137 -0.67 -12.46 5.03
CA PRO A 137 -1.25 -12.73 6.34
C PRO A 137 -0.48 -13.85 7.05
N LEU A 138 -0.10 -13.63 8.32
CA LEU A 138 0.75 -14.56 9.07
C LEU A 138 0.06 -15.18 10.28
N TRP A 139 -0.75 -14.40 11.00
CA TRP A 139 -1.35 -14.87 12.24
C TRP A 139 -2.62 -14.11 12.61
N ILE A 140 -3.52 -14.79 13.31
CA ILE A 140 -4.72 -14.23 13.94
C ILE A 140 -4.68 -14.59 15.43
N GLY A 141 -4.66 -13.58 16.28
CA GLY A 141 -4.92 -13.68 17.71
C GLY A 141 -6.37 -13.39 18.01
N THR A 142 -7.07 -14.35 18.60
CA THR A 142 -8.46 -14.20 18.99
C THR A 142 -8.69 -14.70 20.41
N HIS A 143 -9.68 -14.09 21.08
CA HIS A 143 -10.17 -14.53 22.39
C HIS A 143 -11.40 -15.46 22.26
N LEU A 144 -11.76 -15.84 21.02
CA LEU A 144 -12.91 -16.67 20.69
C LEU A 144 -12.47 -18.11 20.42
N ASP A 145 -13.44 -19.04 20.38
CA ASP A 145 -13.20 -20.44 20.03
C ASP A 145 -12.95 -20.67 18.52
N TYR A 146 -12.86 -19.60 17.72
CA TYR A 146 -12.63 -19.64 16.28
C TYR A 146 -11.85 -18.40 15.82
N GLU A 147 -11.10 -18.52 14.72
CA GLU A 147 -10.35 -17.42 14.11
C GLU A 147 -11.24 -16.54 13.21
N ASP A 148 -11.11 -15.21 13.33
CA ASP A 148 -11.75 -14.22 12.45
C ASP A 148 -10.83 -13.00 12.28
N GLY A 149 -9.99 -13.01 11.26
CA GLY A 149 -9.14 -11.85 10.96
C GLY A 149 -9.90 -10.66 10.35
N GLY A 150 -11.22 -10.77 10.20
CA GLY A 150 -12.05 -9.84 9.45
C GLY A 150 -11.80 -9.91 7.94
N GLN A 151 -12.26 -8.88 7.23
CA GLN A 151 -12.04 -8.73 5.79
C GLN A 151 -11.04 -7.62 5.50
N ILE A 152 -10.36 -7.73 4.38
CA ILE A 152 -9.76 -6.61 3.67
C ILE A 152 -10.65 -6.28 2.47
N CYS A 153 -10.95 -5.00 2.28
CA CYS A 153 -11.68 -4.53 1.11
C CYS A 153 -10.76 -3.67 0.25
N TRP A 154 -10.66 -4.07 -1.01
CA TRP A 154 -9.94 -3.39 -2.07
C TRP A 154 -10.95 -2.58 -2.90
N PHE A 155 -10.66 -1.32 -3.13
CA PHE A 155 -11.51 -0.46 -3.97
C PHE A 155 -10.96 -0.37 -5.39
N GLU A 156 -11.84 -0.10 -6.36
CA GLU A 156 -11.44 0.10 -7.76
C GLU A 156 -10.54 1.35 -7.93
N GLN A 157 -10.61 2.29 -6.99
CA GLN A 157 -9.91 3.56 -7.04
C GLN A 157 -8.42 3.40 -6.70
N ARG A 158 -7.56 3.83 -7.62
CA ARG A 158 -6.15 4.13 -7.40
C ARG A 158 -5.98 5.64 -7.38
N HIS A 159 -5.32 6.16 -6.35
CA HIS A 159 -4.93 7.56 -6.26
C HIS A 159 -3.42 7.66 -6.45
N ILE A 160 -3.00 8.10 -7.64
CA ILE A 160 -1.58 8.16 -8.03
C ILE A 160 -0.96 9.42 -7.43
N ASP A 161 -0.71 9.35 -6.13
CA ASP A 161 -0.16 10.43 -5.31
C ASP A 161 0.55 9.86 -4.07
N TRP A 162 1.11 10.74 -3.26
CA TRP A 162 1.66 10.45 -1.94
C TRP A 162 0.65 9.73 -1.04
N ALA A 163 1.18 9.07 -0.02
CA ALA A 163 0.37 8.24 0.86
C ALA A 163 -0.62 9.08 1.66
N CYS A 164 -1.89 8.67 1.63
CA CYS A 164 -3.00 9.48 2.15
C CYS A 164 -4.02 8.62 2.90
N VAL A 165 -4.63 9.19 3.94
CA VAL A 165 -5.82 8.67 4.60
C VAL A 165 -7.05 9.39 4.08
N TYR A 166 -8.07 8.62 3.71
CA TYR A 166 -9.29 9.14 3.13
C TYR A 166 -10.40 9.17 4.19
N ASN A 167 -10.92 10.37 4.43
CA ASN A 167 -11.89 10.65 5.49
C ASN A 167 -12.98 11.63 5.01
N ALA A 168 -13.70 11.28 3.95
CA ALA A 168 -14.81 12.09 3.45
C ALA A 168 -15.99 12.12 4.44
N GLY A 169 -16.80 13.17 4.30
CA GLY A 169 -18.14 13.23 4.88
C GLY A 169 -18.23 13.66 6.34
N GLU A 170 -17.17 13.57 7.14
CA GLU A 170 -17.11 14.18 8.48
C GLU A 170 -15.67 14.18 9.03
N LYS A 171 -15.25 15.29 9.67
CA LYS A 171 -14.00 15.32 10.46
C LYS A 171 -14.19 14.40 11.66
N THR A 172 -13.74 13.16 11.55
CA THR A 172 -13.55 12.36 12.76
C THR A 172 -12.45 13.02 13.56
N GLU A 173 -12.76 13.50 14.75
CA GLU A 173 -11.75 14.07 15.64
C GLU A 173 -10.74 12.97 16.03
N ASN A 174 -9.46 13.34 16.17
CA ASN A 174 -8.38 12.44 16.60
C ASN A 174 -8.03 11.28 15.65
N ILE A 175 -7.98 11.52 14.33
CA ILE A 175 -7.39 10.54 13.40
C ILE A 175 -5.91 10.36 13.76
N ALA A 176 -5.58 9.18 14.31
CA ALA A 176 -4.21 8.79 14.62
C ALA A 176 -3.48 8.37 13.34
N SER A 177 -3.30 9.31 12.42
CA SER A 177 -2.60 9.13 11.14
C SER A 177 -1.32 9.95 11.11
N VAL A 178 -0.30 9.40 10.47
CA VAL A 178 0.94 10.11 10.09
C VAL A 178 0.91 10.53 8.61
N TYR A 179 -0.19 10.24 7.91
CA TYR A 179 -0.43 10.58 6.51
C TYR A 179 -1.29 11.84 6.39
N ASP A 180 -1.18 12.52 5.26
CA ASP A 180 -2.12 13.57 4.86
C ASP A 180 -3.55 13.02 4.84
N ILE A 181 -4.50 13.85 5.27
CA ILE A 181 -5.91 13.47 5.40
C ILE A 181 -6.71 14.16 4.31
N CYS A 182 -7.24 13.38 3.36
CA CYS A 182 -8.18 13.89 2.37
C CYS A 182 -9.61 13.82 2.90
N THR A 183 -10.27 14.97 3.03
CA THR A 183 -11.67 15.08 3.48
C THR A 183 -12.67 15.38 2.37
N ASP A 184 -12.19 15.70 1.18
CA ASP A 184 -13.02 16.00 0.01
C ASP A 184 -12.46 15.27 -1.21
N TYR A 185 -13.21 14.28 -1.70
CA TYR A 185 -12.78 13.46 -2.83
C TYR A 185 -13.08 14.11 -4.18
N THR A 186 -13.86 15.19 -4.23
CA THR A 186 -14.33 15.77 -5.50
C THR A 186 -13.20 16.33 -6.37
N GLU A 187 -12.12 16.76 -5.73
CA GLU A 187 -10.94 17.30 -6.40
C GLU A 187 -9.95 16.22 -6.82
N LEU A 188 -10.06 14.99 -6.28
CA LEU A 188 -9.12 13.91 -6.56
C LEU A 188 -9.32 13.32 -7.96
N GLN A 189 -8.21 12.97 -8.61
CA GLN A 189 -8.23 12.16 -9.83
C GLN A 189 -7.95 10.69 -9.50
N PHE A 190 -8.99 9.86 -9.48
CA PHE A 190 -8.84 8.42 -9.36
C PHE A 190 -8.66 7.75 -10.72
N TYR A 191 -8.00 6.60 -10.71
CA TYR A 191 -7.89 5.69 -11.84
C TYR A 191 -8.48 4.33 -11.46
N ASP A 192 -9.04 3.61 -12.42
CA ASP A 192 -9.53 2.25 -12.20
C ASP A 192 -8.41 1.21 -12.25
N LYS A 193 -8.76 -0.07 -12.07
CA LYS A 193 -7.83 -1.22 -12.12
C LYS A 193 -7.14 -1.48 -13.46
N PHE A 194 -7.41 -0.66 -14.47
CA PHE A 194 -6.77 -0.70 -15.79
C PHE A 194 -6.04 0.62 -16.11
N GLY A 195 -5.85 1.49 -15.11
CA GLY A 195 -5.17 2.77 -15.28
C GLY A 195 -5.98 3.79 -16.07
N LYS A 196 -7.31 3.60 -16.21
CA LYS A 196 -8.19 4.56 -16.88
C LYS A 196 -8.74 5.55 -15.86
N ALA A 197 -8.69 6.84 -16.20
CA ALA A 197 -9.23 7.90 -15.37
C ALA A 197 -10.72 7.68 -15.08
N ILE A 198 -11.07 7.67 -13.79
CA ILE A 198 -12.45 7.68 -13.33
C ILE A 198 -12.94 9.13 -13.38
N PRO A 199 -14.09 9.41 -14.01
CA PRO A 199 -14.63 10.77 -14.06
C PRO A 199 -14.89 11.33 -12.65
N LYS A 200 -14.40 12.54 -12.35
CA LYS A 200 -14.44 13.14 -11.01
C LYS A 200 -15.85 13.31 -10.45
N GLU A 201 -16.86 13.47 -11.31
CA GLU A 201 -18.26 13.53 -10.90
C GLU A 201 -18.75 12.26 -10.19
N LYS A 202 -18.06 11.12 -10.39
CA LYS A 202 -18.36 9.87 -9.68
C LYS A 202 -17.87 9.89 -8.23
N ASN A 203 -16.93 10.76 -7.86
CA ASN A 203 -16.34 10.81 -6.52
C ASN A 203 -17.36 11.25 -5.45
N ASN A 204 -18.50 11.80 -5.87
CA ASN A 204 -19.61 12.14 -4.99
C ASN A 204 -20.70 11.08 -4.88
N LYS A 205 -20.63 9.99 -5.66
CA LYS A 205 -21.67 8.97 -5.69
C LYS A 205 -21.75 8.26 -4.34
N LYS A 206 -22.96 8.00 -3.84
CA LYS A 206 -23.12 7.19 -2.62
C LYS A 206 -22.56 5.78 -2.83
N PHE A 207 -21.91 5.26 -1.80
CA PHE A 207 -21.43 3.88 -1.78
C PHE A 207 -22.59 2.88 -1.88
N ASN A 208 -22.30 1.61 -2.16
CA ASN A 208 -23.32 0.57 -2.16
C ASN A 208 -23.73 0.26 -0.70
N LEU A 209 -24.96 0.64 -0.32
CA LEU A 209 -25.47 0.44 1.02
C LEU A 209 -25.51 -1.03 1.45
N ALA A 210 -25.95 -1.94 0.57
CA ALA A 210 -26.00 -3.37 0.89
C ALA A 210 -24.60 -3.95 1.17
N CYS A 211 -23.62 -3.58 0.34
CA CYS A 211 -22.22 -3.95 0.56
C CYS A 211 -21.70 -3.39 1.90
N TRP A 212 -22.02 -2.14 2.22
CA TRP A 212 -21.63 -1.54 3.48
C TRP A 212 -22.23 -2.25 4.69
N GLU A 213 -23.54 -2.52 4.66
CA GLU A 213 -24.26 -3.20 5.74
C GLU A 213 -23.72 -4.62 6.00
N GLU A 214 -23.31 -5.31 4.94
CA GLU A 214 -22.81 -6.67 5.01
C GLU A 214 -21.34 -6.74 5.47
N TYR A 215 -20.48 -5.88 4.94
CA TYR A 215 -19.03 -6.06 5.08
C TYR A 215 -18.31 -4.96 5.84
N MET A 216 -18.79 -3.72 5.87
CA MET A 216 -17.93 -2.58 6.24
C MET A 216 -18.10 -2.15 7.70
N ASN A 217 -16.98 -1.92 8.38
CA ASN A 217 -16.94 -1.23 9.69
C ASN A 217 -16.61 0.27 9.56
N THR A 218 -16.06 0.69 8.42
CA THR A 218 -15.77 2.10 8.12
C THR A 218 -17.07 2.90 8.00
N PRO A 219 -17.16 4.13 8.55
CA PRO A 219 -18.34 5.00 8.39
C PRO A 219 -18.76 5.13 6.92
N TYR A 220 -20.07 5.06 6.66
CA TYR A 220 -20.63 4.97 5.31
C TYR A 220 -20.24 6.17 4.43
N GLU A 221 -20.22 7.35 5.04
CA GLU A 221 -19.93 8.63 4.41
C GLU A 221 -18.48 8.69 3.91
N ARG A 222 -17.54 8.02 4.58
CA ARG A 222 -16.14 7.94 4.14
C ARG A 222 -15.95 7.09 2.88
N LEU A 223 -16.93 6.25 2.54
CA LEU A 223 -16.85 5.40 1.34
C LEU A 223 -17.49 6.06 0.12
N GLN A 224 -17.90 7.33 0.23
CA GLN A 224 -18.43 8.10 -0.89
C GLN A 224 -17.47 8.06 -2.09
N GLY A 225 -18.02 7.91 -3.29
CA GLY A 225 -17.28 7.85 -4.53
C GLY A 225 -16.57 6.53 -4.80
N LEU A 226 -16.46 5.66 -3.81
CA LEU A 226 -15.74 4.40 -3.94
C LEU A 226 -16.63 3.30 -4.49
N THR A 227 -15.99 2.33 -5.16
CA THR A 227 -16.62 1.09 -5.62
C THR A 227 -15.72 -0.06 -5.22
N THR A 228 -16.31 -1.10 -4.64
CA THR A 228 -15.57 -2.28 -4.21
C THR A 228 -15.08 -3.07 -5.43
N GLU A 229 -13.79 -3.39 -5.45
CA GLU A 229 -13.21 -4.32 -6.40
C GLU A 229 -13.27 -5.74 -5.86
N HIS A 230 -12.73 -5.94 -4.65
CA HIS A 230 -12.68 -7.23 -3.97
C HIS A 230 -12.88 -7.07 -2.46
N ILE A 231 -13.49 -8.07 -1.85
CA ILE A 231 -13.54 -8.24 -0.39
C ILE A 231 -13.05 -9.65 -0.11
N TRP A 232 -11.95 -9.77 0.63
CA TRP A 232 -11.37 -11.06 0.97
C TRP A 232 -11.25 -11.21 2.47
N ASN A 233 -11.39 -12.44 2.95
CA ASN A 233 -11.13 -12.74 4.35
C ASN A 233 -9.62 -12.67 4.61
N TRP A 234 -9.27 -12.17 5.78
CA TRP A 234 -7.91 -12.27 6.29
C TRP A 234 -7.66 -13.71 6.74
N VAL A 235 -6.89 -14.47 5.96
CA VAL A 235 -6.56 -15.87 6.22
C VAL A 235 -5.03 -16.02 6.16
N PRO A 236 -4.38 -16.48 7.26
CA PRO A 236 -2.94 -16.78 7.25
C PRO A 236 -2.55 -17.67 6.08
N GLY A 237 -1.45 -17.35 5.40
CA GLY A 237 -1.00 -18.13 4.25
C GLY A 237 -1.71 -17.84 2.93
N THR A 238 -2.58 -16.82 2.89
CA THR A 238 -3.25 -16.37 1.65
C THR A 238 -2.73 -14.99 1.22
N PRO A 239 -1.58 -14.92 0.50
CA PRO A 239 -1.03 -13.64 0.07
C PRO A 239 -1.92 -12.88 -0.89
N MET A 240 -1.78 -11.56 -0.88
CA MET A 240 -2.55 -10.65 -1.71
C MET A 240 -1.63 -9.61 -2.34
N THR A 241 -1.73 -9.40 -3.65
CA THR A 241 -1.04 -8.30 -4.32
C THR A 241 -2.01 -7.20 -4.72
N PHE A 242 -1.52 -5.97 -4.66
CA PHE A 242 -2.29 -4.76 -4.96
C PHE A 242 -1.36 -3.63 -5.38
N ASP A 243 -1.88 -2.63 -6.10
CA ASP A 243 -1.08 -1.45 -6.43
C ASP A 243 -0.82 -0.63 -5.16
N ALA A 244 0.38 -0.09 -4.98
CA ALA A 244 0.71 0.73 -3.81
C ALA A 244 -0.21 1.97 -3.68
N VAL A 245 -0.75 2.43 -4.80
CA VAL A 245 -1.68 3.57 -4.90
C VAL A 245 -3.15 3.17 -4.75
N GLN A 246 -3.47 1.89 -4.57
CA GLN A 246 -4.84 1.39 -4.44
C GLN A 246 -5.44 1.71 -3.06
N LEU A 247 -6.65 2.25 -3.07
CA LEU A 247 -7.40 2.48 -1.85
C LEU A 247 -7.88 1.15 -1.27
N HIS A 248 -7.71 1.01 0.04
CA HIS A 248 -8.17 -0.16 0.76
C HIS A 248 -8.38 0.13 2.25
N ASN A 249 -9.12 -0.75 2.90
CA ASN A 249 -9.32 -0.77 4.34
C ASN A 249 -9.45 -2.20 4.83
N THR A 250 -9.32 -2.41 6.14
CA THR A 250 -9.64 -3.71 6.75
C THR A 250 -10.66 -3.55 7.85
N ASN A 251 -11.40 -4.62 8.15
CA ASN A 251 -12.33 -4.64 9.25
C ASN A 251 -11.69 -5.28 10.50
N GLU A 252 -12.25 -4.93 11.65
CA GLU A 252 -11.94 -5.50 12.98
C GLU A 252 -12.45 -6.94 13.14
N GLY A 253 -13.30 -7.40 12.22
CA GLY A 253 -13.96 -8.69 12.23
C GLY A 253 -15.13 -8.71 11.27
N SER A 254 -15.78 -9.87 11.16
CA SER A 254 -16.88 -10.05 10.23
C SER A 254 -18.21 -9.50 10.78
N ARG A 255 -18.78 -8.47 10.12
CA ARG A 255 -19.97 -7.74 10.60
C ARG A 255 -21.22 -8.61 10.76
N HIS A 256 -21.37 -9.67 9.97
CA HIS A 256 -22.52 -10.60 10.02
C HIS A 256 -22.74 -11.23 11.40
N ARG A 257 -21.72 -11.29 12.26
CA ARG A 257 -21.86 -11.84 13.62
C ARG A 257 -22.34 -10.82 14.65
N ARG A 258 -22.42 -9.53 14.31
CA ARG A 258 -22.77 -8.40 15.22
C ARG A 258 -21.98 -8.38 16.54
N ILE A 259 -20.84 -9.07 16.58
CA ILE A 259 -19.93 -9.10 17.71
C ILE A 259 -18.72 -8.27 17.29
N LYS A 260 -18.39 -7.24 18.08
CA LYS A 260 -17.08 -6.60 17.96
C LYS A 260 -16.04 -7.62 18.37
N THR A 261 -15.35 -8.22 17.41
CA THR A 261 -14.26 -9.13 17.71
C THR A 261 -13.00 -8.31 17.90
N TRP A 262 -12.53 -8.19 19.14
CA TRP A 262 -11.18 -7.72 19.40
C TRP A 262 -10.21 -8.83 19.00
N ASN A 263 -9.82 -8.82 17.73
CA ASN A 263 -8.85 -9.75 17.18
C ASN A 263 -7.61 -8.97 16.76
N SER A 264 -6.46 -9.46 17.20
CA SER A 264 -5.18 -8.99 16.67
C SER A 264 -4.87 -9.81 15.44
N LYS A 265 -4.39 -9.17 14.37
CA LYS A 265 -3.89 -9.87 13.20
C LYS A 265 -2.51 -9.38 12.84
N MET A 266 -1.70 -10.29 12.34
CA MET A 266 -0.33 -10.01 11.94
C MET A 266 -0.14 -10.34 10.47
N GLY A 267 0.58 -9.45 9.78
CA GLY A 267 0.96 -9.64 8.40
C GLY A 267 2.34 -9.05 8.11
N LEU A 268 2.87 -9.45 6.96
CA LEU A 268 4.03 -8.83 6.32
C LEU A 268 3.54 -8.06 5.10
N LEU A 269 3.86 -6.76 5.02
CA LEU A 269 3.78 -5.96 3.80
C LEU A 269 5.17 -5.91 3.17
N LEU A 270 5.27 -6.30 1.91
CA LEU A 270 6.44 -6.03 1.05
C LEU A 270 6.05 -5.03 -0.04
N THR A 271 6.95 -4.09 -0.33
CA THR A 271 6.75 -3.03 -1.31
C THR A 271 7.82 -3.11 -2.39
N PHE A 272 7.36 -3.16 -3.64
CA PHE A 272 8.18 -3.27 -4.83
C PHE A 272 8.17 -1.95 -5.61
N LEU A 273 9.33 -1.64 -6.18
CA LEU A 273 9.49 -0.53 -7.09
C LEU A 273 9.49 -1.02 -8.53
N ILE A 274 9.10 -0.15 -9.44
CA ILE A 274 9.18 -0.40 -10.87
C ILE A 274 10.12 0.61 -11.52
N GLU A 275 10.91 0.12 -12.47
CA GLU A 275 11.72 0.96 -13.34
C GLU A 275 10.81 1.76 -14.30
N LEU A 276 11.24 2.93 -14.72
CA LEU A 276 10.57 3.69 -15.77
C LEU A 276 10.56 2.89 -17.09
N ASP A 277 9.42 2.87 -17.78
CA ASP A 277 9.33 2.38 -19.16
C ASP A 277 10.38 3.05 -20.05
N GLU A 278 10.85 2.37 -21.10
CA GLU A 278 11.97 2.84 -21.92
C GLU A 278 11.76 4.24 -22.51
N ASP A 279 10.53 4.56 -22.95
CA ASP A 279 10.17 5.89 -23.47
C ASP A 279 10.22 6.95 -22.37
N LEU A 280 9.63 6.67 -21.22
CA LEU A 280 9.61 7.54 -20.05
C LEU A 280 11.01 7.75 -19.44
N LEU A 281 11.85 6.71 -19.46
CA LEU A 281 13.25 6.79 -19.07
C LEU A 281 14.04 7.65 -20.05
N GLY A 282 13.74 7.58 -21.35
CA GLY A 282 14.28 8.47 -22.38
C GLY A 282 13.93 9.93 -22.10
N GLU A 283 12.65 10.22 -21.86
CA GLU A 283 12.19 11.57 -21.49
C GLU A 283 12.87 12.08 -20.21
N TRP A 284 12.98 11.21 -19.21
CA TRP A 284 13.66 11.54 -17.95
C TRP A 284 15.13 11.87 -18.16
N ARG A 285 15.85 11.12 -19.00
CA ARG A 285 17.26 11.39 -19.32
C ARG A 285 17.44 12.71 -20.07
N ILE A 286 16.52 13.07 -20.96
CA ILE A 286 16.50 14.38 -21.63
C ILE A 286 16.28 15.50 -20.62
N PHE A 287 15.39 15.30 -19.65
CA PHE A 287 15.18 16.26 -18.57
C PHE A 287 16.44 16.42 -17.70
N GLN A 288 17.07 15.32 -17.29
CA GLN A 288 18.30 15.30 -16.51
C GLN A 288 19.48 15.99 -17.24
N SER A 289 19.59 15.86 -18.57
CA SER A 289 20.66 16.52 -19.32
C SER A 289 20.53 18.05 -19.27
N LYS A 290 19.29 18.56 -19.33
CA LYS A 290 19.00 20.00 -19.20
C LYS A 290 19.33 20.54 -17.81
N LEU A 291 19.10 19.75 -16.76
CA LEU A 291 19.48 20.11 -15.38
C LEU A 291 21.00 20.25 -15.19
N LYS A 292 21.81 19.51 -15.95
CA LYS A 292 23.28 19.62 -15.89
C LYS A 292 23.81 20.88 -16.59
N GLU A 293 23.03 21.46 -17.51
CA GLU A 293 23.38 22.70 -18.21
C GLU A 293 23.03 23.95 -17.38
N THR A 294 22.14 23.81 -16.40
CA THR A 294 21.81 24.83 -15.41
C THR A 294 22.46 24.47 -14.08
N ASP A 295 23.67 24.95 -13.80
CA ASP A 295 24.22 24.93 -12.43
C ASP A 295 23.26 25.68 -11.50
N GLY A 296 22.40 24.96 -10.79
CA GLY A 296 21.42 25.58 -9.91
C GLY A 296 20.34 24.62 -9.44
N LEU A 297 20.57 23.99 -8.29
CA LEU A 297 19.58 23.34 -7.43
C LEU A 297 18.42 24.28 -6.97
N GLU A 298 18.31 25.49 -7.52
CA GLU A 298 17.43 26.55 -7.01
C GLU A 298 16.01 26.56 -7.59
N SER A 299 15.67 25.72 -8.58
CA SER A 299 14.38 25.84 -9.30
C SER A 299 13.28 24.85 -8.92
N TYR A 300 13.49 23.96 -7.96
CA TYR A 300 12.43 23.07 -7.45
C TYR A 300 12.47 22.98 -5.91
N ASN A 301 11.98 24.04 -5.26
CA ASN A 301 11.45 24.03 -3.89
C ASN A 301 9.97 24.35 -3.94
#